data_AF-A0A0K0DH17-F1
#
_entry.id   AF-A0A0K0DH17-F1
#
_cell.length_a   1.000
_cell.length_b   1.000
_cell.length_c   1.000
_cell.angle_alpha   90.00
_cell.angle_beta   90.00
_cell.angle_gamma   90.00
#
_symmetry.space_group_name_H-M   'P 1'
#
loop_
_entity.id
_entity.type
_entity.pdbx_description
1 polymer ?
#
loop_
_entity_poly.entity_id
_entity_poly.type
_entity_poly.pdbx_seq_one_letter_code
_entity_poly.pdbx_strand_id
1 'polypeptide(L)'
;MAYGDDEIFSLSFRIFVFIIAGLPLSALIICVLCSVVLHYEAATRTHCAVENWLPSISAAVSSYAPEIYIWRMFIAVHGGPRLFVAFAFRNYLLFSPLRPLSGARAFRILCRIACTLNILENMLLLGLTTISSVENHVLHKLCFTAFAATATTYMLLSTWLFDYSGRRRATNLGERSYEYKILACFISIVSLLLAMYLYWRHNAYCEPGVYTMFALAEYCIVLSNIAFHSTLYYDFHGKSVILSSTVGITAGGYSLLPTVIEKDT
;
A
#
# COMPACT_ATOMS: atom_id res chain seq x y z
N MET A 1 3.07 -36.44 27.63
CA MET A 1 2.37 -36.02 26.41
C MET A 1 2.46 -34.51 26.37
N ALA A 2 3.31 -33.97 25.50
CA ALA A 2 3.41 -32.53 25.31
C ALA A 2 2.13 -32.08 24.59
N TYR A 3 1.33 -31.24 25.23
CA TYR A 3 0.22 -30.55 24.58
C TYR A 3 0.85 -29.68 23.49
N GLY A 4 0.65 -30.08 22.23
CA GLY A 4 1.28 -29.46 21.08
C GLY A 4 0.77 -28.04 20.86
N ASP A 5 1.61 -27.21 20.25
CA ASP A 5 1.21 -25.93 19.69
C ASP A 5 0.17 -26.19 18.58
N ASP A 6 -1.10 -26.25 18.93
CA ASP A 6 -2.16 -26.45 17.94
C ASP A 6 -2.20 -25.22 17.01
N GLU A 7 -1.91 -25.45 15.73
CA GLU A 7 -2.10 -24.44 14.67
C GLU A 7 -3.61 -24.19 14.51
N ILE A 8 -4.08 -23.03 14.96
CA ILE A 8 -5.51 -22.65 14.90
C ILE A 8 -5.89 -22.27 13.47
N PHE A 9 -5.00 -21.56 12.77
CA PHE A 9 -5.25 -21.04 11.43
C PHE A 9 -3.96 -20.86 10.64
N SER A 10 -3.96 -21.27 9.37
CA SER A 10 -2.84 -21.09 8.44
C SER A 10 -3.37 -20.59 7.10
N LEU A 11 -2.82 -19.47 6.62
CA LEU A 11 -3.18 -18.84 5.36
C LEU A 11 -1.94 -18.65 4.50
N SER A 12 -1.97 -19.13 3.25
CA SER A 12 -0.89 -18.85 2.30
C SER A 12 -0.71 -17.35 2.11
N PHE A 13 0.53 -16.88 2.16
CA PHE A 13 0.83 -15.45 2.02
C PHE A 13 0.38 -14.90 0.65
N ARG A 14 0.32 -15.74 -0.39
CA ARG A 14 -0.20 -15.36 -1.70
C ARG A 14 -1.69 -14.96 -1.63
N ILE A 15 -2.51 -15.78 -0.97
CA ILE A 15 -3.94 -15.50 -0.79
C ILE A 15 -4.12 -14.24 0.07
N PHE A 16 -3.32 -14.12 1.12
CA PHE A 16 -3.28 -12.93 1.97
C PHE A 16 -3.03 -11.64 1.17
N VAL A 17 -2.05 -11.64 0.26
CA VAL A 17 -1.77 -10.50 -0.63
C VAL A 17 -2.95 -10.19 -1.55
N PHE A 18 -3.58 -11.20 -2.15
CA PHE A 18 -4.76 -10.98 -3.02
C PHE A 18 -5.93 -10.35 -2.27
N ILE A 19 -6.23 -10.81 -1.05
CA ILE A 19 -7.29 -10.23 -0.22
C ILE A 19 -6.97 -8.77 0.08
N ILE A 20 -5.74 -8.49 0.54
CA ILE A 20 -5.33 -7.13 0.93
C ILE A 20 -5.35 -6.18 -0.26
N ALA A 21 -4.87 -6.60 -1.43
CA ALA A 21 -4.87 -5.77 -2.64
C ALA A 21 -6.27 -5.61 -3.23
N GLY A 22 -7.10 -6.65 -3.14
CA GLY A 22 -8.47 -6.66 -3.65
C GLY A 22 -9.40 -5.70 -2.92
N LEU A 23 -9.18 -5.46 -1.62
CA LEU A 23 -9.99 -4.54 -0.82
C LEU A 23 -9.99 -3.09 -1.38
N PRO A 24 -8.86 -2.35 -1.41
CA PRO A 24 -8.84 -0.98 -1.92
C PRO A 24 -9.16 -0.90 -3.41
N LEU A 25 -8.79 -1.92 -4.20
CA LEU A 25 -9.11 -1.98 -5.63
C LEU A 25 -10.63 -2.06 -5.86
N SER A 26 -11.30 -2.97 -5.16
CA SER A 26 -12.75 -3.13 -5.26
C SER A 26 -13.47 -1.90 -4.74
N ALA A 27 -13.01 -1.33 -3.62
CA ALA A 27 -13.56 -0.10 -3.07
C ALA A 27 -13.46 1.06 -4.06
N LEU A 28 -12.30 1.25 -4.71
CA LEU A 28 -12.10 2.29 -5.72
C LEU A 28 -13.07 2.11 -6.89
N ILE A 29 -13.14 0.91 -7.46
CA ILE A 29 -14.01 0.63 -8.61
C ILE A 29 -15.48 0.86 -8.24
N ILE A 30 -15.94 0.31 -7.12
CA ILE A 30 -17.33 0.45 -6.69
C ILE A 30 -17.67 1.92 -6.42
N CYS A 31 -16.82 2.65 -5.69
CA CYS A 31 -17.10 4.05 -5.37
C CYS A 31 -17.09 4.94 -6.61
N VAL A 32 -16.14 4.77 -7.53
CA VAL A 32 -16.12 5.55 -8.79
C VAL A 32 -17.34 5.23 -9.64
N LEU A 33 -17.71 3.96 -9.79
CA LEU A 33 -18.91 3.58 -10.56
C LEU A 33 -20.19 4.11 -9.93
N CYS A 34 -20.36 3.95 -8.61
CA CYS A 34 -21.51 4.51 -7.88
C CYS A 34 -21.55 6.04 -8.03
N SER A 35 -20.40 6.72 -7.91
CA SER A 35 -20.30 8.17 -8.04
C SER A 35 -20.72 8.64 -9.43
N VAL A 36 -20.32 7.93 -10.50
CA VAL A 36 -20.71 8.25 -11.88
C VAL A 36 -22.18 7.91 -12.15
N VAL A 37 -22.74 6.85 -11.56
CA VAL A 37 -24.13 6.43 -11.82
C VAL A 37 -25.14 7.21 -10.99
N LEU A 38 -24.84 7.46 -9.72
CA LEU A 38 -25.76 8.04 -8.75
C LEU A 38 -25.54 9.54 -8.55
N HIS A 39 -24.30 10.02 -8.67
CA HIS A 39 -23.90 11.36 -8.26
C HIS A 39 -23.06 12.11 -9.32
N TYR A 40 -23.27 11.82 -10.61
CA TYR A 40 -22.41 12.31 -11.71
C TYR A 40 -22.13 13.81 -11.66
N GLU A 41 -23.20 14.62 -11.66
CA GLU A 41 -23.06 16.08 -11.68
C GLU A 41 -22.40 16.62 -10.43
N ALA A 42 -22.67 16.02 -9.28
CA ALA A 42 -22.14 16.48 -8.00
C ALA A 42 -20.66 16.11 -7.85
N ALA A 43 -20.28 14.92 -8.32
CA ALA A 43 -18.93 14.38 -8.18
C ALA A 43 -17.95 14.90 -9.23
N THR A 44 -18.43 15.36 -10.39
CA THR A 44 -17.60 16.00 -11.43
C THR A 44 -17.56 17.53 -11.30
N ARG A 45 -18.35 18.12 -10.40
CA ARG A 45 -18.42 19.57 -10.20
C ARG A 45 -17.14 20.09 -9.53
N THR A 46 -16.61 21.18 -10.09
CA THR A 46 -15.52 21.95 -9.50
C THR A 46 -15.91 23.41 -9.38
N HIS A 47 -15.13 24.20 -8.63
CA HIS A 47 -15.34 25.65 -8.48
C HIS A 47 -15.32 26.42 -9.82
N CYS A 48 -14.64 25.88 -10.84
CA CYS A 48 -14.56 26.46 -12.18
C CYS A 48 -15.86 26.32 -13.00
N ALA A 49 -16.80 25.45 -12.58
CA ALA A 49 -18.04 25.17 -13.30
C ALA A 49 -17.85 24.78 -14.79
N VAL A 50 -16.72 24.15 -15.12
CA VAL A 50 -16.43 23.61 -16.45
C VAL A 50 -16.66 22.10 -16.53
N GLU A 51 -16.91 21.61 -17.74
CA GLU A 51 -17.21 20.20 -17.99
C GLU A 51 -16.06 19.28 -17.56
N ASN A 52 -16.42 18.20 -16.87
CA ASN A 52 -15.54 17.11 -16.47
C ASN A 52 -16.33 15.80 -16.50
N TRP A 53 -15.64 14.70 -16.75
CA TRP A 53 -16.27 13.39 -16.99
C TRP A 53 -15.97 12.35 -15.92
N LEU A 54 -14.90 12.55 -15.14
CA LEU A 54 -14.51 11.63 -14.07
C LEU A 54 -14.36 12.38 -12.74
N PRO A 55 -14.87 11.82 -11.64
CA PRO A 55 -14.68 12.39 -10.31
C PRO A 55 -13.26 12.14 -9.80
N SER A 56 -12.69 13.09 -9.06
CA SER A 56 -11.46 12.81 -8.28
C SER A 56 -11.73 11.70 -7.26
N ILE A 57 -10.68 11.02 -6.77
CA ILE A 57 -10.87 9.97 -5.75
C ILE A 57 -11.56 10.58 -4.52
N SER A 58 -11.10 11.75 -4.08
CA SER A 58 -11.70 12.46 -2.95
C SER A 58 -13.20 12.74 -3.15
N ALA A 59 -13.63 13.17 -4.34
CA ALA A 59 -15.06 13.36 -4.63
C ALA A 59 -15.83 12.03 -4.67
N ALA A 60 -15.24 10.98 -5.23
CA ALA A 60 -15.88 9.67 -5.34
C ALA A 60 -16.06 8.97 -3.99
N VAL A 61 -15.15 9.16 -3.03
CA VAL A 61 -15.10 8.35 -1.80
C VAL A 61 -15.45 9.10 -0.52
N SER A 62 -15.53 10.44 -0.55
CA SER A 62 -15.71 11.24 0.67
C SER A 62 -16.93 12.17 0.68
N SER A 63 -17.72 12.19 -0.40
CA SER A 63 -18.80 13.18 -0.56
C SER A 63 -20.21 12.63 -0.33
N TYR A 64 -20.52 11.44 -0.83
CA TYR A 64 -21.89 10.91 -0.87
C TYR A 64 -22.01 9.47 -0.38
N ALA A 65 -23.24 9.09 -0.01
CA ALA A 65 -23.59 7.71 0.35
C ALA A 65 -24.25 7.01 -0.84
N PRO A 66 -23.95 5.72 -1.10
CA PRO A 66 -23.31 4.77 -0.18
C PRO A 66 -21.75 4.73 -0.23
N GLU A 67 -21.12 5.46 -1.15
CA GLU A 67 -19.69 5.37 -1.48
C GLU A 67 -18.79 5.59 -0.26
N ILE A 68 -19.10 6.61 0.56
CA ILE A 68 -18.32 6.92 1.77
C ILE A 68 -18.27 5.75 2.76
N TYR A 69 -19.37 5.00 2.91
CA TYR A 69 -19.44 3.88 3.84
C TYR A 69 -18.71 2.66 3.28
N ILE A 70 -18.85 2.41 1.98
CA ILE A 70 -18.15 1.33 1.27
C ILE A 70 -16.64 1.55 1.38
N TRP A 71 -16.16 2.75 1.04
CA TRP A 71 -14.75 3.09 1.11
C TRP A 71 -14.20 2.93 2.53
N ARG A 72 -14.87 3.55 3.53
CA ARG A 72 -14.45 3.47 4.93
C ARG A 72 -14.37 2.04 5.46
N MET A 73 -15.35 1.20 5.15
CA MET A 73 -15.36 -0.20 5.57
C MET A 73 -14.18 -0.98 4.98
N PHE A 74 -13.98 -0.90 3.66
CA PHE A 74 -12.94 -1.66 2.97
C PHE A 74 -11.53 -1.21 3.40
N ILE A 75 -11.31 0.10 3.52
CA ILE A 75 -10.01 0.63 3.97
C ILE A 75 -9.75 0.34 5.46
N ALA A 76 -10.78 0.34 6.30
CA ALA A 76 -10.64 -0.06 7.71
C ALA A 76 -10.19 -1.53 7.84
N VAL A 77 -10.83 -2.44 7.09
CA VAL A 77 -10.44 -3.87 7.07
C VAL A 77 -9.05 -4.06 6.45
N HIS A 78 -8.69 -3.26 5.44
CA HIS A 78 -7.37 -3.27 4.81
C HIS A 78 -6.24 -2.79 5.74
N GLY A 79 -6.52 -1.81 6.62
CA GLY A 79 -5.51 -1.14 7.43
C GLY A 79 -4.73 -2.07 8.38
N GLY A 80 -5.42 -2.95 9.11
CA GLY A 80 -4.78 -3.88 10.05
C GLY A 80 -3.75 -4.81 9.38
N PRO A 81 -4.14 -5.59 8.35
CA PRO A 81 -3.22 -6.43 7.60
C PRO A 81 -2.03 -5.68 6.99
N ARG A 82 -2.21 -4.43 6.57
CA ARG A 82 -1.11 -3.61 6.03
C ARG A 82 -0.09 -3.20 7.08
N LEU A 83 -0.54 -2.89 8.29
CA LEU A 83 0.37 -2.64 9.42
C LEU A 83 1.18 -3.89 9.74
N PHE A 84 0.56 -5.07 9.76
CA PHE A 84 1.27 -6.34 9.89
C PHE A 84 2.35 -6.50 8.80
N VAL A 85 2.01 -6.23 7.54
CA VAL A 85 2.94 -6.30 6.40
C VAL A 85 4.14 -5.38 6.58
N ALA A 86 3.96 -4.17 7.11
CA ALA A 86 5.08 -3.25 7.35
C ALA A 86 6.14 -3.85 8.27
N PHE A 87 5.71 -4.49 9.37
CA PHE A 87 6.62 -5.19 10.28
C PHE A 87 7.19 -6.47 9.67
N ALA A 88 6.36 -7.24 8.95
CA ALA A 88 6.78 -8.48 8.29
C ALA A 88 7.88 -8.21 7.27
N PHE A 89 7.75 -7.18 6.42
CA PHE A 89 8.75 -6.83 5.41
C PHE A 89 10.06 -6.34 6.05
N ARG A 90 9.98 -5.53 7.12
CA ARG A 90 11.17 -5.15 7.89
C ARG A 90 11.90 -6.39 8.43
N ASN A 91 11.18 -7.30 9.08
CA ASN A 91 11.77 -8.50 9.67
C ASN A 91 12.36 -9.43 8.58
N TYR A 92 11.67 -9.54 7.45
CA TYR A 92 12.12 -10.27 6.27
C TYR A 92 13.47 -9.77 5.74
N LEU A 93 13.73 -8.48 5.77
CA LEU A 93 15.04 -7.92 5.41
C LEU A 93 16.08 -8.11 6.52
N LEU A 94 15.73 -7.87 7.79
CA LEU A 94 16.67 -7.87 8.92
C LEU A 94 17.18 -9.26 9.32
N PHE A 95 16.32 -10.26 9.26
CA PHE A 95 16.64 -11.64 9.66
C PHE A 95 17.06 -12.51 8.47
N SER A 96 17.13 -11.93 7.27
CA SER A 96 17.66 -12.62 6.10
C SER A 96 19.14 -12.98 6.27
N PRO A 97 19.57 -14.19 5.87
CA PRO A 97 21.00 -14.53 5.77
C PRO A 97 21.72 -13.72 4.68
N LEU A 98 20.97 -13.15 3.72
CA LEU A 98 21.51 -12.33 2.63
C LEU A 98 21.79 -10.87 3.04
N ARG A 99 21.45 -10.48 4.28
CA ARG A 99 21.64 -9.09 4.73
C ARG A 99 23.10 -8.64 4.58
N PRO A 100 23.35 -7.36 4.25
CA PRO A 100 24.71 -6.85 4.06
C PRO A 100 25.51 -6.91 5.38
N LEU A 101 26.73 -7.46 5.31
CA LEU A 101 27.65 -7.55 6.45
C LEU A 101 28.35 -6.20 6.70
N SER A 102 28.81 -5.55 5.63
CA SER A 102 29.29 -4.16 5.70
C SER A 102 28.11 -3.21 5.85
N GLY A 103 28.26 -2.16 6.66
CA GLY A 103 27.19 -1.17 6.85
C GLY A 103 25.94 -1.70 7.57
N ALA A 104 26.00 -2.86 8.24
CA ALA A 104 24.84 -3.51 8.87
C ALA A 104 24.05 -2.59 9.83
N ARG A 105 24.72 -1.64 10.52
CA ARG A 105 24.06 -0.64 11.36
C ARG A 105 23.19 0.31 10.54
N ALA A 106 23.71 0.85 9.45
CA ALA A 106 22.98 1.75 8.57
C ALA A 106 21.81 1.01 7.89
N PHE A 107 22.04 -0.20 7.39
CA PHE A 107 20.98 -1.05 6.83
C PHE A 107 19.83 -1.28 7.83
N ARG A 108 20.17 -1.58 9.10
CA ARG A 108 19.16 -1.75 10.16
C ARG A 108 18.34 -0.49 10.41
N ILE A 109 18.97 0.68 10.41
CA ILE A 109 18.31 1.98 10.59
C ILE A 109 17.38 2.24 9.40
N LEU A 110 17.86 2.06 8.17
CA LEU A 110 17.05 2.27 6.97
C LEU A 110 15.86 1.30 6.89
N CYS A 111 16.00 0.05 7.31
CA CYS A 111 14.86 -0.88 7.43
C CYS A 111 13.82 -0.42 8.46
N ARG A 112 14.26 0.21 9.57
CA ARG A 112 13.33 0.81 10.55
C ARG A 112 12.64 2.05 9.98
N ILE A 113 13.38 2.91 9.29
CA ILE A 113 12.82 4.09 8.62
C ILE A 113 11.78 3.65 7.57
N ALA A 114 12.07 2.65 6.74
CA ALA A 114 11.12 2.10 5.78
C ALA A 114 9.85 1.55 6.46
N CYS A 115 10.00 0.82 7.57
CA CYS A 115 8.86 0.36 8.37
C CYS A 115 8.02 1.54 8.88
N THR A 116 8.66 2.57 9.42
CA THR A 116 7.96 3.78 9.91
C THR A 116 7.25 4.51 8.79
N LEU A 117 7.88 4.67 7.61
CA LEU A 117 7.25 5.29 6.44
C LEU A 117 6.00 4.51 5.99
N ASN A 118 6.05 3.17 5.97
CA ASN A 118 4.89 2.35 5.62
C ASN A 118 3.78 2.45 6.68
N ILE A 119 4.12 2.51 7.97
CA ILE A 119 3.13 2.76 9.04
C ILE A 119 2.49 4.14 8.85
N LEU A 120 3.28 5.18 8.59
CA LEU A 120 2.78 6.53 8.34
C LEU A 120 1.90 6.58 7.10
N GLU A 121 2.29 5.94 6.00
CA GLU A 121 1.49 5.79 4.79
C GLU A 121 0.09 5.22 5.14
N ASN A 122 0.04 4.13 5.91
CA ASN A 122 -1.24 3.52 6.30
C ASN A 122 -2.07 4.42 7.24
N MET A 123 -1.44 5.08 8.21
CA MET A 123 -2.13 6.01 9.12
C MET A 123 -2.68 7.23 8.37
N LEU A 124 -1.94 7.73 7.38
CA LEU A 124 -2.36 8.85 6.55
C LEU A 124 -3.47 8.44 5.58
N LEU A 125 -3.46 7.22 5.06
CA LEU A 125 -4.58 6.67 4.27
C LEU A 125 -5.85 6.52 5.11
N LEU A 126 -5.73 6.03 6.36
CA LEU A 126 -6.85 5.98 7.30
C LEU A 126 -7.36 7.38 7.63
N GLY A 127 -6.46 8.34 7.91
CA GLY A 127 -6.82 9.75 8.14
C GLY A 127 -7.52 10.39 6.94
N LEU A 128 -7.02 10.16 5.73
CA LEU A 128 -7.62 10.62 4.48
C LEU A 128 -9.03 10.04 4.26
N THR A 129 -9.25 8.82 4.73
CA THR A 129 -10.53 8.09 4.63
C THR A 129 -11.54 8.54 5.68
N THR A 130 -11.07 8.92 6.88
CA THR A 130 -11.95 9.39 7.95
C THR A 130 -12.34 10.84 7.77
N ILE A 131 -11.40 11.72 7.43
CA ILE A 131 -11.63 13.16 7.29
C ILE A 131 -12.14 13.43 5.87
N SER A 132 -13.42 13.78 5.74
CA SER A 132 -13.98 14.11 4.42
C SER A 132 -13.40 15.42 3.89
N SER A 133 -13.26 15.49 2.56
CA SER A 133 -12.89 16.73 1.87
C SER A 133 -13.89 17.88 2.11
N VAL A 134 -15.15 17.56 2.39
CA VAL A 134 -16.22 18.51 2.69
C VAL A 134 -16.16 19.01 4.14
N GLU A 135 -15.74 18.16 5.07
CA GLU A 135 -15.65 18.49 6.50
C GLU A 135 -14.45 19.40 6.79
N ASN A 136 -13.27 19.05 6.27
CA ASN A 136 -12.06 19.84 6.44
C ASN A 136 -11.12 19.66 5.26
N HIS A 137 -11.32 20.49 4.24
CA HIS A 137 -10.53 20.47 3.01
C HIS A 137 -9.02 20.64 3.24
N VAL A 138 -8.62 21.49 4.20
CA VAL A 138 -7.20 21.76 4.49
C VAL A 138 -6.53 20.51 5.04
N LEU A 139 -7.14 19.88 6.04
CA LEU A 139 -6.61 18.68 6.66
C LEU A 139 -6.65 17.48 5.70
N HIS A 140 -7.73 17.33 4.93
CA HIS A 140 -7.85 16.30 3.90
C HIS A 140 -6.72 16.40 2.86
N LYS A 141 -6.46 17.61 2.33
CA LYS A 141 -5.36 17.87 1.39
C LYS A 141 -3.99 17.58 2.01
N LEU A 142 -3.79 17.93 3.29
CA LEU A 142 -2.55 17.63 4.01
C LEU A 142 -2.35 16.11 4.14
N CYS A 143 -3.38 15.37 4.53
CA CYS A 143 -3.35 13.90 4.62
C CYS A 143 -3.04 13.28 3.25
N PHE A 144 -3.69 13.73 2.17
CA PHE A 144 -3.44 13.25 0.81
C PHE A 144 -1.99 13.48 0.39
N THR A 145 -1.48 14.71 0.57
CA THR A 145 -0.11 15.07 0.18
C THR A 145 0.92 14.28 0.99
N ALA A 146 0.72 14.17 2.30
CA ALA A 146 1.61 13.41 3.18
C ALA A 146 1.55 11.91 2.88
N PHE A 147 0.38 11.34 2.56
CA PHE A 147 0.22 9.96 2.12
C PHE A 147 1.04 9.71 0.84
N ALA A 148 0.86 10.54 -0.19
CA ALA A 148 1.58 10.38 -1.44
C ALA A 148 3.11 10.50 -1.25
N ALA A 149 3.57 11.43 -0.42
CA ALA A 149 4.99 11.61 -0.12
C ALA A 149 5.58 10.42 0.66
N THR A 150 4.91 9.96 1.71
CA THR A 150 5.36 8.80 2.51
C THR A 150 5.32 7.51 1.71
N ALA A 151 4.27 7.27 0.93
CA ALA A 151 4.15 6.14 0.02
C ALA A 151 5.29 6.11 -1.01
N THR A 152 5.51 7.21 -1.72
CA THR A 152 6.56 7.29 -2.77
C THR A 152 7.94 7.09 -2.16
N THR A 153 8.22 7.72 -1.01
CA THR A 153 9.51 7.57 -0.32
C THR A 153 9.70 6.13 0.18
N TYR A 154 8.65 5.51 0.73
CA TYR A 154 8.68 4.10 1.11
C TYR A 154 8.96 3.19 -0.09
N MET A 155 8.27 3.40 -1.20
CA MET A 155 8.43 2.58 -2.41
C MET A 155 9.87 2.63 -2.93
N LEU A 156 10.46 3.84 -3.02
CA LEU A 156 11.87 4.01 -3.41
C LEU A 156 12.83 3.35 -2.42
N LEU A 157 12.70 3.65 -1.13
CA LEU A 157 13.59 3.14 -0.09
C LEU A 157 13.51 1.61 0.04
N SER A 158 12.31 1.05 0.03
CA SER A 158 12.10 -0.40 0.15
C SER A 158 12.60 -1.16 -1.09
N THR A 159 12.43 -0.59 -2.29
CA THR A 159 12.98 -1.18 -3.53
C THR A 159 14.50 -1.19 -3.51
N TRP A 160 15.12 -0.07 -3.10
CA TRP A 160 16.56 0.02 -2.94
C TRP A 160 17.08 -0.95 -1.86
N LEU A 161 16.42 -1.02 -0.69
CA LEU A 161 16.78 -1.96 0.37
C LEU A 161 16.68 -3.41 -0.07
N PHE A 162 15.66 -3.74 -0.87
CA PHE A 162 15.46 -5.07 -1.42
C PHE A 162 16.62 -5.48 -2.35
N ASP A 163 17.04 -4.62 -3.25
CA ASP A 163 18.22 -4.85 -4.11
C ASP A 163 19.53 -4.90 -3.32
N TYR A 164 19.74 -3.93 -2.43
CA TYR A 164 20.95 -3.83 -1.61
C TYR A 164 21.12 -5.03 -0.66
N SER A 165 20.01 -5.64 -0.22
CA SER A 165 20.03 -6.88 0.57
C SER A 165 20.37 -8.14 -0.24
N GLY A 166 20.69 -8.01 -1.54
CA GLY A 166 21.01 -9.14 -2.42
C GLY A 166 19.82 -9.98 -2.86
N ARG A 167 18.61 -9.68 -2.35
CA ARG A 167 17.41 -10.51 -2.59
C ARG A 167 16.95 -10.53 -4.03
N ARG A 168 17.11 -9.42 -4.75
CA ARG A 168 16.85 -9.36 -6.19
C ARG A 168 17.56 -10.49 -6.93
N ARG A 169 18.84 -10.72 -6.63
CA ARG A 169 19.72 -11.66 -7.35
C ARG A 169 19.65 -13.08 -6.81
N ALA A 170 18.95 -13.29 -5.69
CA ALA A 170 18.90 -14.59 -5.04
C ALA A 170 18.01 -15.59 -5.79
N THR A 171 16.96 -15.13 -6.48
CA THR A 171 16.00 -15.97 -7.19
C THR A 171 15.36 -15.24 -8.37
N ASN A 172 14.88 -15.97 -9.37
CA ASN A 172 14.10 -15.41 -10.50
C ASN A 172 12.83 -14.68 -10.03
N LEU A 173 12.22 -15.13 -8.93
CA LEU A 173 11.07 -14.45 -8.33
C LEU A 173 11.45 -13.11 -7.69
N GLY A 174 12.65 -13.04 -7.08
CA GLY A 174 13.21 -11.81 -6.55
C GLY A 174 13.49 -10.78 -7.64
N GLU A 175 13.98 -11.20 -8.80
CA GLU A 175 14.18 -10.33 -9.96
C GLU A 175 12.85 -9.78 -10.49
N ARG A 176 11.86 -10.65 -10.72
CA ARG A 176 10.51 -10.22 -11.13
C ARG A 176 9.87 -9.26 -10.13
N SER A 177 9.99 -9.55 -8.83
CA SER A 177 9.50 -8.66 -7.78
C SER A 177 10.11 -7.26 -7.90
N TYR A 178 11.44 -7.20 -8.11
CA TYR A 178 12.15 -5.94 -8.29
C TYR A 178 11.70 -5.18 -9.54
N GLU A 179 11.53 -5.84 -10.68
CA GLU A 179 11.03 -5.22 -11.92
C GLU A 179 9.64 -4.57 -11.71
N TYR A 180 8.71 -5.29 -11.09
CA TYR A 180 7.38 -4.75 -10.80
C TYR A 180 7.42 -3.62 -9.76
N LYS A 181 8.32 -3.69 -8.76
CA LYS A 181 8.53 -2.58 -7.81
C LYS A 181 9.02 -1.33 -8.53
N ILE A 182 9.99 -1.45 -9.44
CA ILE A 182 10.50 -0.33 -10.26
C ILE A 182 9.39 0.24 -11.16
N LEU A 183 8.64 -0.61 -11.84
CA LEU A 183 7.53 -0.18 -12.68
C LEU A 183 6.47 0.60 -11.88
N ALA A 184 6.06 0.07 -10.73
CA ALA A 184 5.09 0.73 -9.87
C ALA A 184 5.63 2.05 -9.30
N CYS A 185 6.90 2.11 -8.87
CA CYS A 185 7.57 3.36 -8.48
C CYS A 185 7.55 4.40 -9.60
N PHE A 186 7.91 4.00 -10.81
CA PHE A 186 7.95 4.89 -11.96
C PHE A 186 6.57 5.46 -12.29
N ILE A 187 5.55 4.60 -12.38
CA ILE A 187 4.16 5.02 -12.63
C ILE A 187 3.68 5.96 -11.52
N SER A 188 3.94 5.64 -10.25
CA SER A 188 3.55 6.47 -9.11
C SER A 188 4.18 7.87 -9.18
N ILE A 189 5.48 7.98 -9.45
CA ILE A 189 6.18 9.27 -9.53
C ILE A 189 5.67 10.09 -10.70
N VAL A 190 5.56 9.51 -11.89
CA VAL A 190 5.06 10.22 -13.08
C VAL A 190 3.63 10.69 -12.85
N SER A 191 2.78 9.83 -12.30
CA SER A 191 1.39 10.17 -11.99
C SER A 191 1.28 11.27 -10.94
N LEU A 192 2.15 11.26 -9.91
CA LEU A 192 2.21 12.31 -8.90
C LEU A 192 2.61 13.67 -9.49
N LEU A 193 3.65 13.70 -10.34
CA LEU A 193 4.06 14.92 -11.03
C LEU A 193 2.94 15.45 -11.94
N LEU A 194 2.29 14.55 -12.68
CA LEU A 194 1.17 14.88 -13.55
C LEU A 194 -0.03 15.42 -12.76
N ALA A 195 -0.39 14.78 -11.64
CA ALA A 195 -1.46 15.23 -10.76
C ALA A 195 -1.18 16.64 -10.21
N MET A 196 0.04 16.92 -9.76
CA MET A 196 0.41 18.26 -9.29
C MET A 196 0.28 19.32 -10.39
N TYR A 197 0.79 19.02 -11.60
CA TYR A 197 0.69 19.91 -12.75
C TYR A 197 -0.77 20.18 -13.16
N LEU A 198 -1.57 19.12 -13.30
CA LEU A 198 -2.97 19.23 -13.74
C LEU A 198 -3.84 19.90 -12.68
N TYR A 199 -3.60 19.63 -11.39
CA TYR A 199 -4.27 20.33 -10.31
C TYR A 199 -3.97 21.83 -10.35
N TRP A 200 -2.70 22.22 -10.48
CA TRP A 200 -2.33 23.63 -10.63
C TRP A 200 -2.97 24.26 -11.87
N ARG A 201 -2.88 23.59 -13.03
CA ARG A 201 -3.44 24.07 -14.30
C ARG A 201 -4.95 24.27 -14.22
N HIS A 202 -5.68 23.33 -13.63
CA HIS A 202 -7.13 23.45 -13.43
C HIS A 202 -7.49 24.68 -12.58
N ASN A 203 -6.79 24.87 -11.46
CA ASN A 203 -7.04 26.00 -10.56
C ASN A 203 -6.60 27.36 -11.15
N ALA A 204 -5.67 27.37 -12.10
CA ALA A 204 -5.17 28.60 -12.72
C ALA A 204 -5.96 29.02 -13.97
N TYR A 205 -6.41 28.06 -14.79
CA TYR A 205 -6.97 28.34 -16.12
C TYR A 205 -8.41 27.86 -16.30
N CYS A 206 -8.94 27.03 -15.41
CA CYS A 206 -10.31 26.51 -15.48
C CYS A 206 -10.68 25.91 -16.86
N GLU A 207 -9.78 25.17 -17.49
CA GLU A 207 -10.02 24.54 -18.79
C GLU A 207 -10.89 23.27 -18.66
N PRO A 208 -11.88 23.05 -19.54
CA PRO A 208 -12.70 21.84 -19.55
C PRO A 208 -11.85 20.57 -19.66
N GLY A 209 -12.21 19.52 -18.92
CA GLY A 209 -11.56 18.22 -18.95
C GLY A 209 -10.21 18.12 -18.23
N VAL A 210 -9.57 19.22 -17.83
CA VAL A 210 -8.27 19.17 -17.12
C VAL A 210 -8.41 18.48 -15.75
N TYR A 211 -9.51 18.72 -15.04
CA TYR A 211 -9.76 18.05 -13.76
C TYR A 211 -10.05 16.54 -13.92
N THR A 212 -10.62 16.13 -15.06
CA THR A 212 -10.75 14.70 -15.41
C THR A 212 -9.38 14.03 -15.55
N MET A 213 -8.44 14.70 -16.22
CA MET A 213 -7.06 14.19 -16.34
C MET A 213 -6.36 14.15 -14.98
N PHE A 214 -6.63 15.12 -14.10
CA PHE A 214 -6.16 15.09 -12.72
C PHE A 214 -6.68 13.86 -11.97
N ALA A 215 -8.00 13.59 -12.06
CA ALA A 215 -8.61 12.40 -11.46
C ALA A 215 -7.97 11.09 -11.97
N LEU A 216 -7.72 10.98 -13.28
CA LEU A 216 -7.02 9.82 -13.86
C LEU A 216 -5.61 9.66 -13.29
N ALA A 217 -4.87 10.75 -13.10
CA ALA A 217 -3.56 10.70 -12.48
C ALA A 217 -3.64 10.22 -11.02
N GLU A 218 -4.65 10.64 -10.24
CA GLU A 218 -4.90 10.11 -8.89
C GLU A 218 -5.18 8.60 -8.91
N TYR A 219 -5.96 8.12 -9.87
CA TYR A 219 -6.26 6.69 -10.01
C TYR A 219 -4.97 5.90 -10.25
N CYS A 220 -4.10 6.39 -11.14
CA CYS A 220 -2.81 5.77 -11.40
C CYS A 220 -1.89 5.75 -10.16
N ILE A 221 -1.90 6.80 -9.32
CA ILE A 221 -1.15 6.81 -8.04
C ILE A 221 -1.64 5.68 -7.13
N VAL A 222 -2.95 5.53 -6.94
CA VAL A 222 -3.50 4.49 -6.06
C VAL A 222 -3.28 3.09 -6.64
N LEU A 223 -3.52 2.89 -7.93
CA LEU A 223 -3.31 1.60 -8.59
C LEU A 223 -1.83 1.17 -8.55
N SER A 224 -0.90 2.09 -8.77
CA SER A 224 0.53 1.80 -8.64
C SER A 224 0.96 1.50 -7.21
N ASN A 225 0.38 2.17 -6.20
CA ASN A 225 0.58 1.81 -4.79
C ASN A 225 0.09 0.39 -4.48
N ILE A 226 -1.12 0.03 -4.93
CA ILE A 226 -1.68 -1.32 -4.77
C ILE A 226 -0.77 -2.34 -5.47
N ALA A 227 -0.35 -2.07 -6.71
CA ALA A 227 0.54 -2.95 -7.47
C ALA A 227 1.88 -3.13 -6.77
N PHE A 228 2.45 -2.05 -6.22
CA PHE A 228 3.70 -2.11 -5.47
C PHE A 228 3.61 -3.04 -4.28
N HIS A 229 2.59 -2.89 -3.42
CA HIS A 229 2.44 -3.76 -2.26
C HIS A 229 2.02 -5.18 -2.66
N SER A 230 1.41 -5.37 -3.82
CA SER A 230 1.10 -6.70 -4.37
C SER A 230 2.35 -7.49 -4.76
N THR A 231 3.50 -6.85 -4.99
CA THR A 231 4.78 -7.55 -5.27
C THR A 231 5.23 -8.46 -4.12
N LEU A 232 4.69 -8.28 -2.92
CA LEU A 232 4.90 -9.20 -1.79
C LEU A 232 4.45 -10.64 -2.09
N TYR A 233 3.57 -10.81 -3.08
CA TYR A 233 3.22 -12.12 -3.65
C TYR A 233 4.46 -12.92 -4.08
N TYR A 234 5.45 -12.24 -4.65
CA TYR A 234 6.72 -12.83 -5.06
C TYR A 234 7.71 -12.92 -3.90
N ASP A 235 7.79 -11.89 -3.05
CA ASP A 235 8.77 -11.82 -1.96
C ASP A 235 8.56 -12.93 -0.91
N PHE A 236 7.31 -13.19 -0.55
CA PHE A 236 6.93 -14.18 0.47
C PHE A 236 6.46 -15.50 -0.16
N HIS A 237 7.02 -15.85 -1.31
CA HIS A 237 6.74 -17.12 -1.96
C HIS A 237 6.94 -18.32 -1.02
N GLY A 238 5.94 -19.20 -0.93
CA GLY A 238 5.98 -20.38 -0.07
C GLY A 238 5.89 -20.09 1.43
N LYS A 239 5.60 -18.84 1.84
CA LYS A 239 5.33 -18.49 3.24
C LYS A 239 3.84 -18.51 3.53
N SER A 240 3.50 -18.70 4.80
CA SER A 240 2.14 -18.63 5.34
C SER A 240 2.08 -17.70 6.56
N VAL A 241 0.89 -17.16 6.80
CA VAL A 241 0.53 -16.49 8.05
C VAL A 241 -0.14 -17.53 8.93
N ILE A 242 0.45 -17.81 10.09
CA ILE A 242 -0.02 -18.84 11.02
C ILE A 242 -0.41 -18.18 12.33
N LEU A 243 -1.57 -18.55 12.86
CA LEU A 243 -2.02 -18.27 14.22
C LEU A 243 -1.97 -19.58 15.01
N SER A 244 -1.14 -19.63 16.05
CA SER A 244 -0.98 -20.81 16.91
C SER A 244 -1.40 -20.47 18.34
N SER A 245 -1.99 -21.43 19.06
CA SER A 245 -2.20 -21.28 20.51
C SER A 245 -0.87 -21.50 21.23
N THR A 246 -0.39 -20.50 21.97
CA THR A 246 0.70 -20.73 22.93
C THR A 246 0.10 -20.96 24.30
N VAL A 247 0.22 -22.17 24.85
CA VAL A 247 -0.01 -22.42 26.29
C VAL A 247 1.24 -21.96 27.03
N GLY A 248 1.24 -20.70 27.47
CA GLY A 248 2.38 -20.12 28.17
C GLY A 248 2.58 -20.73 29.56
N ILE A 249 3.54 -21.65 29.71
CA ILE A 249 4.37 -21.71 30.91
C ILE A 249 5.73 -21.12 30.52
N THR A 250 6.01 -19.95 31.09
CA THR A 250 7.20 -19.14 30.88
C THR A 250 8.49 -19.91 31.19
N ALA A 251 9.39 -20.06 30.22
CA ALA A 251 10.85 -20.02 30.41
C ALA A 251 11.54 -19.89 29.03
N GLY A 252 12.55 -19.04 28.96
CA GLY A 252 13.14 -18.54 27.72
C GLY A 252 13.61 -19.60 26.72
N GLY A 253 13.38 -19.31 25.45
CA GLY A 253 13.96 -20.04 24.33
C GLY A 253 13.59 -19.34 23.03
N TYR A 254 14.49 -18.50 22.52
CA TYR A 254 14.40 -18.05 21.13
C TYR A 254 14.59 -19.29 20.24
N SER A 255 13.50 -19.89 19.76
CA SER A 255 13.55 -20.92 18.74
C SER A 255 13.86 -20.26 17.40
N LEU A 256 15.14 -20.31 17.02
CA LEU A 256 15.58 -19.98 15.66
C LEU A 256 14.83 -20.90 14.68
N LEU A 257 14.16 -20.31 13.70
CA LEU A 257 13.44 -21.02 12.63
C LEU A 257 14.33 -22.12 12.03
N PRO A 258 13.86 -23.37 11.91
CA PRO A 258 14.61 -24.42 11.24
C PRO A 258 14.65 -24.12 9.74
N THR A 259 15.82 -23.73 9.23
CA THR A 259 16.11 -23.74 7.80
C THR A 259 16.41 -25.18 7.38
N VAL A 260 15.36 -25.94 7.07
CA VAL A 260 15.51 -27.16 6.28
C VAL A 260 15.66 -26.73 4.83
N ILE A 261 16.87 -26.89 4.29
CA ILE A 261 17.14 -26.84 2.86
C ILE A 261 17.09 -28.29 2.40
N GLU A 262 15.96 -28.73 1.86
CA GLU A 262 15.95 -29.96 1.07
C GLU A 262 16.71 -29.70 -0.23
N LYS A 263 17.65 -30.60 -0.51
CA LYS A 263 18.50 -30.59 -1.69
C LYS A 263 17.83 -31.54 -2.66
N ASP A 264 17.18 -31.01 -3.69
CA ASP A 264 16.61 -31.85 -4.76
C ASP A 264 17.76 -32.58 -5.47
N THR A 265 17.73 -33.92 -5.40
CA THR A 265 18.44 -34.83 -6.32
C THR A 265 17.54 -35.14 -7.51
#